data_AF-A0A2G5J2T2-F1
#
_entry.id   AF-A0A2G5J2T2-F1
#
_cell.length_a   1.000
_cell.length_b   1.000
_cell.length_c   1.000
_cell.angle_alpha   90.00
_cell.angle_beta   90.00
_cell.angle_gamma   90.00
#
_symmetry.space_group_name_H-M   'P 1'
#
loop_
_entity.id
_entity.type
_entity.pdbx_description
1 polymer ?
#
loop_
_entity_poly.entity_id
_entity_poly.type
_entity_poly.pdbx_seq_one_letter_code
_entity_poly.pdbx_strand_id
1 'polypeptide(L)'
;MEAAFSLSYDQLAPEQQRGFRALGLVPTVEFDVLTSATMLDRPSYDTEQVLESLVDTSLLQQPRPGRYRLHDLVRVHARRLAEAAPAEAGATRTAALRLYLDAARIASDWGPRGFPTGPRPADAPFAHWKDAEAWLDAAGGELADVVGHAAAHGEADFACWIAEALVDYFVRQGRYHECQMALEIALDHVDEATDQRMALALWNCLGYTAVYQRGYAHARTCFTEALDLGRRRPDPCEGARTLAGLGALDLSVGEGEQAIRHVTASVDLAERLGNDWLASTALVVLGLAHYFG
;
A
#
# COMPACT_ATOMS: atom_id res chain seq x y z
N MET A 1 -15.78 -23.00 -24.73
CA MET A 1 -16.15 -22.20 -23.54
C MET A 1 -15.84 -20.73 -23.77
N GLU A 2 -14.63 -20.40 -24.23
CA GLU A 2 -14.24 -19.04 -24.62
C GLU A 2 -15.20 -18.35 -25.62
N ALA A 3 -15.66 -19.09 -26.64
CA ALA A 3 -16.64 -18.59 -27.60
C ALA A 3 -17.99 -18.18 -26.97
N ALA A 4 -18.37 -18.75 -25.82
CA ALA A 4 -19.61 -18.37 -25.12
C ALA A 4 -19.44 -17.03 -24.40
N PHE A 5 -18.28 -16.77 -23.79
CA PHE A 5 -18.00 -15.49 -23.14
C PHE A 5 -17.83 -14.37 -24.15
N SER A 6 -17.19 -14.62 -25.29
CA SER A 6 -17.08 -13.63 -26.37
C SER A 6 -18.46 -13.26 -26.93
N LEU A 7 -19.36 -14.23 -27.10
CA LEU A 7 -20.73 -13.96 -27.53
C LEU A 7 -21.52 -13.10 -26.51
N SER A 8 -21.39 -13.41 -25.21
CA SER A 8 -22.00 -12.58 -24.15
C SER A 8 -21.40 -11.18 -24.11
N TYR A 9 -20.09 -11.03 -24.31
CA TYR A 9 -19.40 -9.74 -24.38
C TYR A 9 -19.82 -8.92 -25.60
N ASP A 10 -19.96 -9.53 -26.78
CA ASP A 10 -20.36 -8.85 -28.01
C ASP A 10 -21.81 -8.34 -27.96
N GLN A 11 -22.64 -8.90 -27.07
CA GLN A 11 -24.01 -8.44 -26.83
C GLN A 11 -24.11 -7.29 -25.82
N LEU A 12 -23.03 -6.97 -25.10
CA LEU A 12 -22.99 -5.87 -24.15
C LEU A 12 -23.01 -4.52 -24.86
N ALA A 13 -23.63 -3.53 -24.21
CA ALA A 13 -23.51 -2.14 -24.62
C ALA A 13 -22.04 -1.67 -24.51
N PRO A 14 -21.61 -0.65 -25.29
CA PRO A 14 -20.22 -0.17 -25.26
C PRO A 14 -19.69 0.18 -23.87
N GLU A 15 -20.55 0.73 -23.01
CA GLU A 15 -20.21 1.07 -21.63
C GLU A 15 -19.98 -0.16 -20.75
N GLN A 16 -20.78 -1.21 -20.92
CA GLN A 16 -20.64 -2.48 -20.20
C GLN A 16 -19.41 -3.25 -20.67
N GLN A 17 -19.08 -3.19 -21.96
CA GLN A 17 -17.83 -3.74 -22.49
C GLN A 17 -16.61 -3.04 -21.87
N ARG A 18 -16.66 -1.70 -21.75
CA ARG A 18 -15.62 -0.92 -21.08
C ARG A 18 -15.51 -1.30 -19.60
N GLY A 19 -16.64 -1.38 -18.90
CA GLY A 19 -16.78 -1.91 -17.55
C GLY A 19 -16.06 -3.25 -17.41
N PHE A 20 -16.46 -4.23 -18.21
CA PHE A 20 -15.94 -5.58 -18.16
C PHE A 20 -14.42 -5.65 -18.39
N ARG A 21 -13.87 -4.89 -19.35
CA ARG A 21 -12.41 -4.80 -19.54
C ARG A 21 -11.71 -4.22 -18.33
N ALA A 22 -12.23 -3.13 -17.76
CA ALA A 22 -11.67 -2.51 -16.57
C ALA A 22 -11.64 -3.50 -15.39
N LEU A 23 -12.73 -4.24 -15.16
CA LEU A 23 -12.81 -5.23 -14.07
C LEU A 23 -11.78 -6.37 -14.22
N GLY A 24 -11.29 -6.64 -15.43
CA GLY A 24 -10.19 -7.58 -15.68
C GLY A 24 -8.84 -7.12 -15.13
N LEU A 25 -8.71 -5.85 -14.74
CA LEU A 25 -7.48 -5.22 -14.23
C LEU A 25 -7.52 -4.98 -12.72
N VAL A 26 -8.58 -5.40 -12.03
CA VAL A 26 -8.70 -5.20 -10.58
C VAL A 26 -7.55 -5.94 -9.87
N PRO A 27 -6.91 -5.32 -8.86
CA PRO A 27 -5.79 -5.93 -8.16
C PRO A 27 -6.16 -7.12 -7.27
N THR A 28 -7.41 -7.16 -6.80
CA THR A 28 -7.96 -8.13 -5.85
C THR A 28 -8.95 -9.10 -6.51
N VAL A 29 -9.23 -10.23 -5.85
CA VAL A 29 -10.20 -11.23 -6.31
C VAL A 29 -11.62 -10.72 -6.14
N GLU A 30 -11.90 -10.13 -4.99
CA GLU A 30 -13.16 -9.44 -4.70
C GLU A 30 -12.94 -7.93 -4.64
N PHE A 31 -13.91 -7.18 -5.13
CA PHE A 31 -13.85 -5.72 -5.18
C PHE A 31 -15.23 -5.11 -4.96
N ASP A 32 -15.24 -3.83 -4.63
CA ASP A 32 -16.46 -3.07 -4.35
C ASP A 32 -16.81 -2.09 -5.48
N VAL A 33 -17.93 -1.40 -5.29
CA VAL A 33 -18.39 -0.35 -6.22
C VAL A 33 -17.37 0.78 -6.28
N LEU A 34 -16.74 1.15 -5.16
CA LEU A 34 -15.80 2.27 -5.14
C LEU A 34 -14.58 2.02 -6.02
N THR A 35 -13.97 0.84 -5.89
CA THR A 35 -12.85 0.42 -6.74
C THR A 35 -13.23 0.47 -8.22
N SER A 36 -14.40 -0.08 -8.55
CA SER A 36 -14.92 -0.11 -9.92
C SER A 36 -15.20 1.30 -10.46
N ALA A 37 -15.74 2.18 -9.62
CA ALA A 37 -16.09 3.55 -9.97
C ALA A 37 -14.84 4.39 -10.24
N THR A 38 -13.82 4.25 -9.41
CA THR A 38 -12.50 4.89 -9.61
C THR A 38 -11.83 4.40 -10.88
N MET A 39 -11.90 3.09 -11.17
CA MET A 39 -11.34 2.50 -12.39
C MET A 39 -12.01 2.96 -13.68
N LEU A 40 -13.31 3.26 -13.60
CA LEU A 40 -14.13 3.70 -14.74
C LEU A 40 -14.23 5.22 -14.86
N ASP A 41 -13.73 5.97 -13.88
CA ASP A 41 -13.88 7.42 -13.76
C ASP A 41 -15.37 7.84 -13.83
N ARG A 42 -16.19 7.23 -12.98
CA ARG A 42 -17.65 7.43 -12.96
C ARG A 42 -18.19 7.53 -11.52
N PRO A 43 -19.35 8.20 -11.32
CA PRO A 43 -20.05 8.16 -10.05
C PRO A 43 -20.40 6.72 -9.63
N SER A 44 -20.41 6.46 -8.32
CA SER A 44 -20.71 5.11 -7.77
C SER A 44 -22.07 4.58 -8.21
N TYR A 45 -23.10 5.45 -8.29
CA TYR A 45 -24.45 5.05 -8.71
C TYR A 45 -24.47 4.50 -10.15
N ASP A 46 -23.87 5.23 -11.09
CA ASP A 46 -23.80 4.79 -12.49
C ASP A 46 -22.96 3.52 -12.65
N THR A 47 -21.90 3.41 -11.84
CA THR A 47 -21.04 2.22 -11.80
C THR A 47 -21.81 1.00 -11.30
N GLU A 48 -22.59 1.16 -10.22
CA GLU A 48 -23.40 0.08 -9.66
C GLU A 48 -24.38 -0.48 -10.70
N GLN A 49 -25.03 0.37 -11.50
CA GLN A 49 -25.90 -0.07 -12.60
C GLN A 49 -25.15 -0.91 -13.66
N VAL A 50 -23.90 -0.54 -13.98
CA VAL A 50 -23.05 -1.33 -14.89
C VAL A 50 -22.72 -2.69 -14.28
N LEU A 51 -22.37 -2.73 -12.99
CA LEU A 51 -22.06 -3.97 -12.26
C LEU A 51 -23.29 -4.89 -12.17
N GLU A 52 -24.46 -4.35 -11.84
CA GLU A 52 -25.73 -5.10 -11.81
C GLU A 52 -26.05 -5.73 -13.16
N SER A 53 -25.88 -4.99 -14.26
CA SER A 53 -26.12 -5.54 -15.58
C SER A 53 -25.12 -6.65 -15.97
N LEU A 54 -23.86 -6.55 -15.51
CA LEU A 54 -22.88 -7.63 -15.66
C LEU A 54 -23.21 -8.86 -14.79
N VAL A 55 -23.87 -8.67 -13.64
CA VAL A 55 -24.41 -9.76 -12.82
C VAL A 55 -25.58 -10.43 -13.55
N ASP A 56 -26.51 -9.65 -14.13
CA ASP A 56 -27.66 -10.18 -14.88
C ASP A 56 -27.23 -11.03 -16.09
N THR A 57 -26.12 -10.65 -16.74
CA THR A 57 -25.53 -11.40 -17.85
C THR A 57 -24.61 -12.55 -17.41
N SER A 58 -24.54 -12.84 -16.10
CA SER A 58 -23.69 -13.88 -15.50
C SER A 58 -22.20 -13.74 -15.78
N LEU A 59 -21.74 -12.56 -16.19
CA LEU A 59 -20.32 -12.23 -16.37
C LEU A 59 -19.67 -11.75 -15.07
N LEU A 60 -20.47 -11.34 -14.09
CA LEU A 60 -20.03 -10.93 -12.76
C LEU A 60 -20.83 -11.68 -11.69
N GLN A 61 -20.21 -11.94 -10.53
CA GLN A 61 -20.87 -12.51 -9.36
C GLN A 61 -20.88 -11.51 -8.22
N GLN A 62 -21.92 -11.54 -7.38
CA GLN A 62 -22.01 -10.77 -6.14
C GLN A 62 -22.07 -11.72 -4.93
N PRO A 63 -20.93 -12.17 -4.36
CA PRO A 63 -20.93 -13.13 -3.25
C PRO A 63 -21.55 -12.59 -1.96
N ARG A 64 -21.46 -11.28 -1.75
CA ARG A 64 -22.04 -10.56 -0.61
C ARG A 64 -22.57 -9.21 -1.11
N PRO A 65 -23.58 -8.62 -0.46
CA PRO A 65 -24.08 -7.29 -0.83
C PRO A 65 -22.94 -6.28 -0.96
N GLY A 66 -22.85 -5.61 -2.10
CA GLY A 66 -21.81 -4.61 -2.40
C GLY A 66 -20.41 -5.16 -2.73
N ARG A 67 -20.22 -6.49 -2.75
CA ARG A 67 -18.95 -7.14 -3.13
C ARG A 67 -19.13 -7.95 -4.40
N TYR A 68 -18.26 -7.71 -5.37
CA TYR A 68 -18.30 -8.31 -6.68
C TYR A 68 -17.02 -9.10 -6.95
N ARG A 69 -17.12 -10.12 -7.79
CA ARG A 69 -15.97 -10.87 -8.29
C ARG A 69 -16.22 -11.42 -9.69
N LEU A 70 -15.17 -11.50 -10.49
CA LEU A 70 -15.17 -12.25 -11.73
C LEU A 70 -14.88 -13.73 -11.43
N HIS A 71 -15.58 -14.65 -12.09
CA HIS A 71 -15.19 -16.05 -12.06
C HIS A 71 -13.82 -16.22 -12.73
N ASP A 72 -12.96 -17.15 -12.28
CA ASP A 72 -11.56 -17.26 -12.73
C ASP A 72 -11.39 -17.25 -14.26
N LEU A 73 -12.17 -18.06 -14.98
CA LEU A 73 -12.15 -18.10 -16.46
C LEU A 73 -12.61 -16.79 -17.11
N VAL A 74 -13.58 -16.11 -16.50
CA VAL A 74 -14.10 -14.83 -16.98
C VAL A 74 -13.08 -13.72 -16.73
N ARG A 75 -12.38 -13.76 -15.58
CA ARG A 75 -11.28 -12.86 -15.25
C ARG A 75 -10.14 -12.96 -16.26
N VAL A 76 -9.76 -14.18 -16.65
CA VAL A 76 -8.74 -14.39 -17.70
C VAL A 76 -9.18 -13.79 -19.03
N HIS A 77 -10.46 -13.94 -19.41
CA HIS A 77 -10.99 -13.35 -20.64
C HIS A 77 -11.02 -11.81 -20.59
N ALA A 78 -11.53 -11.24 -19.51
CA ALA A 78 -11.58 -9.79 -19.28
C ALA A 78 -10.17 -9.16 -19.33
N ARG A 79 -9.19 -9.81 -18.68
CA ARG A 79 -7.79 -9.37 -18.70
C ARG A 79 -7.21 -9.36 -20.12
N ARG A 80 -7.42 -10.40 -20.92
CA ARG A 80 -6.95 -10.43 -22.30
C ARG A 80 -7.55 -9.31 -23.14
N LEU A 81 -8.84 -9.02 -22.95
CA LEU A 81 -9.50 -7.92 -23.65
C LEU A 81 -8.95 -6.55 -23.22
N ALA A 82 -8.60 -6.39 -21.94
CA ALA A 82 -7.95 -5.18 -21.45
C ALA A 82 -6.52 -5.02 -22.01
N GLU A 83 -5.74 -6.10 -22.09
CA GLU A 83 -4.39 -6.11 -22.67
C GLU A 83 -4.40 -5.74 -24.17
N ALA A 84 -5.51 -5.96 -24.88
CA ALA A 84 -5.68 -5.52 -26.26
C ALA A 84 -5.85 -3.98 -26.42
N ALA A 85 -6.05 -3.25 -25.31
CA ALA A 85 -6.20 -1.79 -25.26
C ALA A 85 -5.24 -1.18 -24.20
N PRO A 86 -3.91 -1.21 -24.43
CA PRO A 86 -2.92 -0.97 -23.37
C PRO A 86 -2.95 0.43 -22.75
N ALA A 87 -3.31 1.46 -23.52
CA ALA A 87 -3.38 2.83 -23.01
C ALA A 87 -4.53 3.03 -22.00
N GLU A 88 -5.70 2.43 -22.28
CA GLU A 88 -6.84 2.42 -21.36
C GLU A 88 -6.51 1.58 -20.12
N ALA A 89 -5.87 0.43 -20.31
CA ALA A 89 -5.51 -0.47 -19.22
C ALA A 89 -4.53 0.13 -18.22
N GLY A 90 -3.54 0.89 -18.69
CA GLY A 90 -2.59 1.58 -17.81
C GLY A 90 -3.29 2.58 -16.88
N ALA A 91 -4.06 3.51 -17.44
CA ALA A 91 -4.77 4.52 -16.64
C ALA A 91 -5.74 3.90 -15.62
N THR A 92 -6.51 2.88 -16.03
CA THR A 92 -7.43 2.16 -15.15
C THR A 92 -6.71 1.45 -14.00
N ARG A 93 -5.57 0.80 -14.28
CA ARG A 93 -4.75 0.17 -13.22
C ARG A 93 -4.19 1.20 -12.26
N THR A 94 -3.60 2.28 -12.78
CA THR A 94 -3.06 3.37 -11.96
C THR A 94 -4.13 3.97 -11.06
N ALA A 95 -5.36 4.14 -11.56
CA ALA A 95 -6.49 4.65 -10.77
C ALA A 95 -6.83 3.72 -9.58
N ALA A 96 -6.88 2.39 -9.81
CA ALA A 96 -7.08 1.42 -8.73
C ALA A 96 -5.95 1.48 -7.69
N LEU A 97 -4.69 1.39 -8.14
CA LEU A 97 -3.52 1.42 -7.25
C LEU A 97 -3.46 2.72 -6.43
N ARG A 98 -3.82 3.85 -7.06
CA ARG A 98 -3.92 5.16 -6.41
C ARG A 98 -4.98 5.17 -5.31
N LEU A 99 -6.14 4.55 -5.51
CA LEU A 99 -7.17 4.44 -4.48
C LEU A 99 -6.66 3.71 -3.23
N TYR A 100 -6.00 2.56 -3.41
CA TYR A 100 -5.43 1.81 -2.29
C TYR A 100 -4.32 2.57 -1.57
N LEU A 101 -3.44 3.24 -2.33
CA LEU A 101 -2.40 4.10 -1.77
C LEU A 101 -2.99 5.21 -0.91
N ASP A 102 -4.00 5.91 -1.45
CA ASP A 102 -4.61 7.04 -0.77
C ASP A 102 -5.39 6.58 0.47
N ALA A 103 -6.11 5.46 0.39
CA ALA A 103 -6.76 4.84 1.55
C ALA A 103 -5.75 4.51 2.66
N ALA A 104 -4.65 3.83 2.33
CA ALA A 104 -3.62 3.45 3.29
C ALA A 104 -2.96 4.68 3.95
N ARG A 105 -2.64 5.71 3.17
CA ARG A 105 -2.04 6.96 3.68
C ARG A 105 -3.01 7.79 4.53
N ILE A 106 -4.31 7.80 4.18
CA ILE A 106 -5.34 8.50 4.95
C ILE A 106 -5.66 7.77 6.26
N ALA A 107 -5.65 6.43 6.26
CA ALA A 107 -5.90 5.60 7.43
C ALA A 107 -4.70 5.54 8.40
N SER A 108 -3.50 5.95 7.97
CA SER A 108 -2.30 5.89 8.79
C SER A 108 -2.29 6.95 9.90
N ASP A 109 -1.90 6.56 11.11
CA ASP A 109 -1.67 7.48 12.24
C ASP A 109 -0.51 8.45 11.97
N TRP A 110 0.31 8.19 10.96
CA TRP A 110 1.39 9.08 10.52
C TRP A 110 0.84 10.28 9.72
N GLY A 111 -0.39 10.13 9.22
CA GLY A 111 -1.05 11.06 8.32
C GLY A 111 -0.35 11.21 6.97
N PRO A 112 -0.95 11.96 6.02
CA PRO A 112 -0.42 12.12 4.67
C PRO A 112 0.98 12.78 4.58
N ARG A 113 1.43 13.44 5.65
CA ARG A 113 2.76 14.07 5.74
C ARG A 113 3.85 13.14 6.27
N GLY A 114 3.47 11.99 6.84
CA GLY A 114 4.39 10.97 7.34
C GLY A 114 5.12 10.19 6.25
N PHE A 115 4.70 10.36 4.99
CA PHE A 115 5.25 9.71 3.80
C PHE A 115 6.06 10.72 2.96
N PRO A 116 7.40 10.70 3.02
CA PRO A 116 8.26 11.65 2.29
C PRO A 116 8.38 11.32 0.79
N THR A 117 7.92 10.15 0.38
CA THR A 117 7.99 9.61 -0.99
C THR A 117 6.61 9.53 -1.63
N GLY A 118 6.59 9.49 -2.96
CA GLY A 118 5.38 9.27 -3.74
C GLY A 118 4.30 10.34 -3.65
N PRO A 119 3.17 10.11 -4.33
CA PRO A 119 2.15 11.12 -4.52
C PRO A 119 1.26 11.25 -3.27
N ARG A 120 1.01 12.49 -2.82
CA ARG A 120 0.11 12.74 -1.68
C ARG A 120 -1.35 12.48 -2.07
N PRO A 121 -2.20 11.98 -1.15
CA PRO A 121 -3.63 11.85 -1.42
C PRO A 121 -4.22 13.17 -1.91
N ALA A 122 -4.94 13.11 -3.03
CA ALA A 122 -5.60 14.26 -3.64
C ALA A 122 -6.96 13.80 -4.17
N ASP A 123 -8.03 14.49 -3.74
CA ASP A 123 -9.40 14.20 -4.15
C ASP A 123 -9.86 12.76 -3.87
N ALA A 124 -9.31 12.14 -2.82
CA ALA A 124 -9.67 10.79 -2.41
C ALA A 124 -11.12 10.74 -1.89
N PRO A 125 -11.86 9.64 -2.13
CA PRO A 125 -13.28 9.50 -1.76
C PRO A 125 -13.51 9.27 -0.25
N PHE A 126 -12.51 9.52 0.59
CA PHE A 126 -12.57 9.28 2.04
C PHE A 126 -12.62 10.63 2.78
N ALA A 127 -13.69 10.88 3.53
CA ALA A 127 -13.84 12.14 4.25
C ALA A 127 -12.91 12.22 5.46
N HIS A 128 -12.66 11.09 6.12
CA HIS A 128 -11.72 10.99 7.23
C HIS A 128 -11.03 9.62 7.32
N TRP A 129 -9.98 9.53 8.14
CA TRP A 129 -9.18 8.33 8.37
C TRP A 129 -10.01 7.07 8.69
N LYS A 130 -11.10 7.18 9.47
CA LYS A 130 -11.96 6.03 9.79
C LYS A 130 -12.71 5.46 8.58
N ASP A 131 -12.99 6.27 7.55
CA ASP A 131 -13.68 5.79 6.34
C ASP A 131 -12.70 4.96 5.50
N ALA A 132 -11.47 5.47 5.37
CA ALA A 132 -10.40 4.76 4.69
C ALA A 132 -10.04 3.46 5.41
N GLU A 133 -9.95 3.48 6.74
CA GLU A 133 -9.70 2.29 7.54
C GLU A 133 -10.83 1.26 7.40
N ALA A 134 -12.10 1.69 7.53
CA ALA A 134 -13.24 0.80 7.34
C ALA A 134 -13.29 0.20 5.93
N TRP A 135 -12.88 0.97 4.91
CA TRP A 135 -12.75 0.48 3.54
C TRP A 135 -11.62 -0.55 3.38
N LEU A 136 -10.45 -0.31 3.99
CA LEU A 136 -9.35 -1.29 4.02
C LEU A 136 -9.74 -2.58 4.76
N ASP A 137 -10.46 -2.47 5.87
CA ASP A 137 -11.00 -3.62 6.61
C ASP A 137 -11.97 -4.44 5.73
N ALA A 138 -12.83 -3.74 4.97
CA ALA A 138 -13.73 -4.38 4.01
C ALA A 138 -13.00 -4.98 2.80
N ALA A 139 -11.87 -4.39 2.38
CA ALA A 139 -10.99 -4.93 1.35
C ALA A 139 -10.29 -6.23 1.80
N GLY A 140 -9.92 -6.34 3.08
CA GLY A 140 -9.56 -7.60 3.75
C GLY A 140 -8.12 -8.11 3.55
N GLY A 141 -7.95 -9.44 3.51
CA GLY A 141 -6.69 -10.20 3.41
C GLY A 141 -5.87 -10.00 2.12
N GLU A 142 -6.42 -9.28 1.15
CA GLU A 142 -5.89 -9.19 -0.23
C GLU A 142 -5.02 -7.93 -0.43
N LEU A 143 -4.73 -7.18 0.64
CA LEU A 143 -3.99 -5.91 0.53
C LEU A 143 -2.52 -6.13 0.13
N ALA A 144 -1.90 -7.24 0.55
CA ALA A 144 -0.57 -7.62 0.05
C ALA A 144 -0.60 -8.01 -1.43
N ASP A 145 -1.72 -8.57 -1.91
CA ASP A 145 -1.91 -8.91 -3.32
C ASP A 145 -1.98 -7.67 -4.21
N VAL A 146 -2.42 -6.52 -3.68
CA VAL A 146 -2.37 -5.23 -4.40
C VAL A 146 -0.93 -4.83 -4.71
N VAL A 147 -0.01 -5.04 -3.76
CA VAL A 147 1.42 -4.79 -3.96
C VAL A 147 2.00 -5.76 -4.99
N GLY A 148 1.67 -7.05 -4.87
CA GLY A 148 2.05 -8.07 -5.86
C GLY A 148 1.51 -7.78 -7.26
N HIS A 149 0.28 -7.28 -7.36
CA HIS A 149 -0.33 -6.88 -8.62
C HIS A 149 0.40 -5.69 -9.25
N ALA A 150 0.75 -4.66 -8.47
CA ALA A 150 1.51 -3.52 -8.96
C ALA A 150 2.89 -3.95 -9.50
N ALA A 151 3.62 -4.74 -8.71
CA ALA A 151 4.93 -5.29 -9.09
C ALA A 151 4.86 -6.12 -10.39
N ALA A 152 3.88 -7.04 -10.48
CA ALA A 152 3.72 -7.91 -11.65
C ALA A 152 3.38 -7.17 -12.96
N HIS A 153 2.98 -5.90 -12.89
CA HIS A 153 2.67 -5.07 -14.06
C HIS A 153 3.71 -3.96 -14.30
N GLY A 154 4.86 -4.00 -13.61
CA GLY A 154 5.94 -3.01 -13.76
C GLY A 154 5.64 -1.66 -13.12
N GLU A 155 4.65 -1.58 -12.23
CA GLU A 155 4.30 -0.36 -11.47
C GLU A 155 5.09 -0.31 -10.15
N ALA A 156 6.42 -0.43 -10.24
CA ALA A 156 7.31 -0.61 -9.09
C ALA A 156 7.18 0.51 -8.04
N ASP A 157 7.01 1.75 -8.50
CA ASP A 157 6.75 2.89 -7.61
C ASP A 157 5.49 2.70 -6.76
N PHE A 158 4.38 2.28 -7.38
CA PHE A 158 3.14 2.00 -6.64
C PHE A 158 3.28 0.81 -5.71
N ALA A 159 3.98 -0.25 -6.13
CA ALA A 159 4.25 -1.39 -5.25
C ALA A 159 4.97 -0.92 -3.98
N CYS A 160 6.02 -0.10 -4.13
CA CYS A 160 6.76 0.46 -3.00
C CYS A 160 5.91 1.39 -2.14
N TRP A 161 5.17 2.34 -2.72
CA TRP A 161 4.38 3.31 -1.96
C TRP A 161 3.21 2.66 -1.21
N ILE A 162 2.54 1.68 -1.82
CA ILE A 162 1.44 0.96 -1.18
C ILE A 162 1.99 0.08 -0.05
N ALA A 163 3.11 -0.63 -0.28
CA ALA A 163 3.75 -1.42 0.77
C ALA A 163 4.13 -0.56 1.98
N GLU A 164 4.78 0.60 1.77
CA GLU A 164 5.11 1.55 2.83
C GLU A 164 3.85 2.05 3.57
N ALA A 165 2.82 2.44 2.82
CA ALA A 165 1.60 3.03 3.39
C ALA A 165 0.77 2.04 4.22
N LEU A 166 0.82 0.75 3.89
CA LEU A 166 0.07 -0.30 4.60
C LEU A 166 0.73 -0.74 5.91
N VAL A 167 1.99 -0.37 6.17
CA VAL A 167 2.74 -0.83 7.37
C VAL A 167 2.02 -0.47 8.66
N ASP A 168 1.65 0.80 8.81
CA ASP A 168 0.97 1.27 10.03
C ASP A 168 -0.36 0.54 10.23
N TYR A 169 -1.16 0.38 9.17
CA TYR A 169 -2.41 -0.36 9.20
C TYR A 169 -2.21 -1.82 9.61
N PHE A 170 -1.30 -2.56 8.96
CA PHE A 170 -1.06 -3.97 9.28
C PHE A 170 -0.51 -4.16 10.68
N VAL A 171 0.41 -3.29 11.14
CA VAL A 171 0.97 -3.34 12.50
C VAL A 171 -0.12 -3.12 13.54
N ARG A 172 -0.99 -2.12 13.36
CA ARG A 172 -2.11 -1.86 14.27
C ARG A 172 -3.12 -3.01 14.33
N GLN A 173 -3.32 -3.71 13.21
CA GLN A 173 -4.18 -4.90 13.13
C GLN A 173 -3.47 -6.20 13.57
N GLY A 174 -2.17 -6.15 13.92
CA GLY A 174 -1.38 -7.33 14.28
C GLY A 174 -1.09 -8.28 13.10
N ARG A 175 -1.30 -7.84 11.85
CA ARG A 175 -1.13 -8.61 10.61
C ARG A 175 0.32 -8.55 10.12
N TYR A 176 1.26 -8.91 10.99
CA TYR A 176 2.69 -8.72 10.73
C TYR A 176 3.23 -9.54 9.56
N HIS A 177 2.70 -10.75 9.33
CA HIS A 177 3.12 -11.60 8.22
C HIS A 177 2.78 -10.95 6.87
N GLU A 178 1.58 -10.38 6.75
CA GLU A 178 1.13 -9.70 5.54
C GLU A 178 1.90 -8.40 5.29
N CYS A 179 2.21 -7.66 6.37
CA CYS A 179 3.12 -6.52 6.30
C CYS A 179 4.48 -6.92 5.72
N GLN A 180 5.08 -7.98 6.26
CA GLN A 180 6.36 -8.50 5.79
C GLN A 180 6.29 -8.95 4.32
N MET A 181 5.25 -9.70 3.93
CA MET A 181 5.06 -10.12 2.54
C MET A 181 4.96 -8.93 1.59
N ALA A 182 4.16 -7.90 1.92
CA ALA A 182 4.04 -6.70 1.09
C ALA A 182 5.39 -5.96 0.94
N LEU A 183 6.15 -5.83 2.03
CA LEU A 183 7.46 -5.18 2.00
C LEU A 183 8.50 -5.99 1.21
N GLU A 184 8.52 -7.31 1.34
CA GLU A 184 9.42 -8.20 0.59
C GLU A 184 9.14 -8.15 -0.91
N ILE A 185 7.87 -8.23 -1.32
CA ILE A 185 7.46 -8.09 -2.74
C ILE A 185 7.94 -6.76 -3.31
N ALA A 186 7.77 -5.66 -2.57
CA ALA A 186 8.19 -4.34 -3.02
C ALA A 186 9.72 -4.21 -3.07
N LEU A 187 10.44 -4.78 -2.10
CA LEU A 187 11.91 -4.79 -2.07
C LEU A 187 12.51 -5.56 -3.25
N ASP A 188 11.89 -6.67 -3.67
CA ASP A 188 12.32 -7.44 -4.85
C ASP A 188 12.27 -6.62 -6.15
N HIS A 189 11.44 -5.57 -6.21
CA HIS A 189 11.24 -4.72 -7.39
C HIS A 189 11.73 -3.28 -7.17
N VAL A 190 12.40 -2.98 -6.05
CA VAL A 190 12.72 -1.59 -5.68
C VAL A 190 13.76 -0.94 -6.61
N ASP A 191 14.60 -1.74 -7.26
CA ASP A 191 15.56 -1.24 -8.24
C ASP A 191 14.90 -0.73 -9.53
N GLU A 192 13.64 -1.13 -9.79
CA GLU A 192 12.82 -0.64 -10.90
C GLU A 192 12.06 0.65 -10.54
N ALA A 193 11.99 1.02 -9.26
CA ALA A 193 11.33 2.22 -8.80
C ALA A 193 12.08 3.49 -9.24
N THR A 194 11.34 4.52 -9.64
CA THR A 194 11.93 5.82 -10.02
C THR A 194 12.37 6.60 -8.80
N ASP A 195 11.67 6.45 -7.67
CA ASP A 195 12.03 7.08 -6.41
C ASP A 195 13.08 6.25 -5.66
N GLN A 196 14.35 6.59 -5.86
CA GLN A 196 15.50 5.90 -5.26
C GLN A 196 15.52 5.89 -3.72
N ARG A 197 14.66 6.68 -3.07
CA ARG A 197 14.50 6.69 -1.61
C ARG A 197 13.72 5.48 -1.11
N MET A 198 12.95 4.82 -1.98
CA MET A 198 12.08 3.70 -1.59
C MET A 198 12.84 2.52 -1.00
N ALA A 199 14.05 2.21 -1.48
CA ALA A 199 14.85 1.13 -0.89
C ALA A 199 15.10 1.38 0.60
N LEU A 200 15.51 2.61 0.96
CA LEU A 200 15.76 2.97 2.34
C LEU A 200 14.46 2.94 3.16
N ALA A 201 13.38 3.54 2.64
CA ALA A 201 12.08 3.57 3.31
C ALA A 201 11.53 2.16 3.60
N LEU A 202 11.61 1.24 2.63
CA LEU A 202 11.14 -0.14 2.78
C LEU A 202 11.99 -0.93 3.79
N TRP A 203 13.33 -0.77 3.78
CA TRP A 203 14.19 -1.39 4.80
C TRP A 203 13.90 -0.86 6.21
N ASN A 204 13.63 0.44 6.35
CA ASN A 204 13.17 1.03 7.60
C ASN A 204 11.84 0.39 8.04
N CYS A 205 10.85 0.31 7.15
CA CYS A 205 9.56 -0.30 7.45
C CYS A 205 9.66 -1.78 7.83
N LEU A 206 10.53 -2.55 7.18
CA LEU A 206 10.78 -3.95 7.51
C LEU A 206 11.44 -4.08 8.88
N GLY A 207 12.41 -3.20 9.19
CA GLY A 207 13.04 -3.11 10.51
C GLY A 207 12.03 -2.82 11.63
N TYR A 208 11.16 -1.82 11.44
CA TYR A 208 10.08 -1.52 12.39
C TYR A 208 9.13 -2.72 12.58
N THR A 209 8.68 -3.33 11.48
CA THR A 209 7.81 -4.51 11.53
C THR A 209 8.47 -5.65 12.31
N ALA A 210 9.77 -5.87 12.11
CA ALA A 210 10.53 -6.89 12.83
C ALA A 210 10.66 -6.61 14.34
N VAL A 211 10.76 -5.34 14.75
CA VAL A 211 10.73 -4.95 16.17
C VAL A 211 9.38 -5.35 16.80
N TYR A 212 8.25 -5.07 16.13
CA TYR A 212 6.93 -5.46 16.63
C TYR A 212 6.76 -6.98 16.73
N GLN A 213 7.35 -7.74 15.80
CA GLN A 213 7.40 -9.20 15.85
C GLN A 213 8.40 -9.77 16.88
N ARG A 214 9.16 -8.91 17.59
CA ARG A 214 10.27 -9.29 18.49
C ARG A 214 11.42 -10.03 17.80
N GLY A 215 11.53 -9.88 16.48
CA GLY A 215 12.62 -10.40 15.65
C GLY A 215 13.85 -9.48 15.67
N TYR A 216 14.43 -9.21 16.85
CA TYR A 216 15.43 -8.15 17.03
C TYR A 216 16.70 -8.31 16.18
N ALA A 217 17.15 -9.55 15.93
CA ALA A 217 18.28 -9.80 15.03
C ALA A 217 17.98 -9.43 13.58
N HIS A 218 16.77 -9.72 13.12
CA HIS A 218 16.32 -9.32 11.79
C HIS A 218 16.11 -7.81 11.70
N ALA A 219 15.52 -7.18 12.72
CA ALA A 219 15.39 -5.73 12.82
C ALA A 219 16.75 -5.02 12.73
N ARG A 220 17.76 -5.52 13.47
CA ARG A 220 19.12 -4.97 13.42
C ARG A 220 19.71 -5.05 12.02
N THR A 221 19.49 -6.16 11.32
CA THR A 221 19.95 -6.34 9.93
C THR A 221 19.29 -5.33 9.01
N CYS A 222 17.97 -5.18 9.08
CA CYS A 222 17.20 -4.25 8.25
C CYS A 222 17.65 -2.79 8.46
N PHE A 223 17.80 -2.35 9.71
CA PHE A 223 18.26 -0.98 9.99
C PHE A 223 19.72 -0.75 9.61
N THR A 224 20.56 -1.79 9.63
CA THR A 224 21.95 -1.68 9.15
C THR A 224 21.99 -1.48 7.65
N GLU A 225 21.19 -2.24 6.88
CA GLU A 225 21.04 -2.04 5.43
C GLU A 225 20.51 -0.64 5.10
N ALA A 226 19.51 -0.17 5.85
CA ALA A 226 18.98 1.19 5.72
C ALA A 226 20.06 2.27 5.96
N LEU A 227 20.89 2.12 7.00
CA LEU A 227 22.01 3.03 7.28
C LEU A 227 23.05 3.01 6.16
N ASP A 228 23.42 1.85 5.64
CA ASP A 228 24.40 1.72 4.57
C ASP A 228 23.89 2.30 3.25
N LEU A 229 22.59 2.17 2.96
CA LEU A 229 21.94 2.88 1.87
C LEU A 229 21.95 4.39 2.10
N GLY A 230 21.60 4.86 3.29
CA GLY A 230 21.63 6.28 3.66
C GLY A 230 23.01 6.91 3.59
N ARG A 231 24.09 6.14 3.82
CA ARG A 231 25.48 6.59 3.62
C ARG A 231 25.83 6.79 2.15
N ARG A 232 25.34 5.91 1.27
CA ARG A 232 25.58 5.98 -0.18
C ARG A 232 24.72 7.06 -0.85
N ARG A 233 23.51 7.25 -0.35
CA ARG A 233 22.52 8.21 -0.85
C ARG A 233 21.86 8.92 0.34
N PRO A 234 22.38 10.08 0.76
CA PRO A 234 21.85 10.78 1.91
C PRO A 234 20.40 11.24 1.69
N ASP A 235 19.50 10.67 2.48
CA ASP A 235 18.15 11.19 2.70
C ASP A 235 17.99 11.52 4.19
N PRO A 236 17.98 12.81 4.57
CA PRO A 236 17.88 13.21 5.97
C PRO A 236 16.58 12.76 6.67
N CYS A 237 15.45 12.72 5.95
CA CYS A 237 14.16 12.31 6.52
C CYS A 237 14.20 10.82 6.85
N GLU A 238 14.63 10.02 5.90
CA GLU A 238 14.74 8.58 6.05
C GLU A 238 15.84 8.19 7.04
N GLY A 239 16.97 8.91 7.06
CA GLY A 239 18.02 8.71 8.05
C GLY A 239 17.56 8.99 9.48
N ALA A 240 16.72 10.01 9.68
CA ALA A 240 16.07 10.25 10.97
C ALA A 240 15.16 9.08 11.37
N ARG A 241 14.35 8.56 10.43
CA ARG A 241 13.50 7.37 10.67
C ARG A 241 14.35 6.15 11.03
N THR A 242 15.47 5.91 10.35
CA THR A 242 16.38 4.79 10.69
C THR A 242 16.93 4.92 12.11
N LEU A 243 17.33 6.13 12.52
CA LEU A 243 17.84 6.39 13.87
C LEU A 243 16.76 6.20 14.95
N ALA A 244 15.53 6.65 14.70
CA ALA A 244 14.40 6.38 15.59
C ALA A 244 14.14 4.86 15.72
N GLY A 245 14.22 4.12 14.62
CA GLY A 245 14.04 2.66 14.58
C GLY A 245 15.11 1.92 15.37
N LEU A 246 16.38 2.28 15.19
CA LEU A 246 17.49 1.74 15.99
C LEU A 246 17.34 2.06 17.47
N GLY A 247 16.91 3.28 17.79
CA GLY A 247 16.61 3.67 19.17
C GLY A 247 15.54 2.80 19.82
N ALA A 248 14.44 2.52 19.11
CA ALA A 248 13.39 1.63 19.58
C ALA A 248 13.86 0.18 19.72
N LEU A 249 14.70 -0.30 18.79
CA LEU A 249 15.33 -1.62 18.86
C LEU A 249 16.25 -1.73 20.09
N ASP A 250 17.17 -0.78 20.27
CA ASP A 250 18.14 -0.77 21.37
C ASP A 250 17.43 -0.75 22.73
N LEU A 251 16.35 0.03 22.86
CA LEU A 251 15.49 0.02 24.04
C LEU A 251 14.87 -1.37 24.28
N SER A 252 14.40 -2.03 23.21
CA SER A 252 13.75 -3.35 23.29
C SER A 252 14.72 -4.47 23.70
N VAL A 253 16.02 -4.33 23.43
CA VAL A 253 17.06 -5.29 23.83
C VAL A 253 17.78 -4.91 25.14
N GLY A 254 17.41 -3.78 25.76
CA GLY A 254 17.97 -3.32 27.03
C GLY A 254 19.26 -2.48 26.92
N GLU A 255 19.58 -1.99 25.73
CA GLU A 255 20.75 -1.12 25.47
C GLU A 255 20.39 0.36 25.63
N GLY A 256 19.94 0.76 26.82
CA GLY A 256 19.38 2.10 27.10
C GLY A 256 20.29 3.28 26.70
N GLU A 257 21.59 3.21 26.96
CA GLU A 257 22.54 4.26 26.55
C GLU A 257 22.62 4.42 25.02
N GLN A 258 22.54 3.31 24.28
CA GLN A 258 22.53 3.36 22.81
C GLN A 258 21.21 3.91 22.29
N ALA A 259 20.11 3.50 22.91
CA ALA A 259 18.79 4.02 22.60
C ALA A 259 18.75 5.55 22.73
N ILE A 260 19.23 6.10 23.86
CA ILE A 260 19.29 7.55 24.07
C ILE A 260 20.10 8.22 22.96
N ARG A 261 21.29 7.71 22.62
CA ARG A 261 22.12 8.28 21.55
C ARG A 261 21.41 8.32 20.20
N HIS A 262 20.83 7.19 19.77
CA HIS A 262 20.17 7.11 18.47
C HIS A 262 18.91 7.98 18.41
N VAL A 263 18.08 7.95 19.45
CA VAL A 263 16.84 8.72 19.48
C VAL A 263 17.11 10.23 19.59
N THR A 264 18.08 10.68 20.38
CA THR A 264 18.46 12.11 20.42
C THR A 264 18.90 12.59 19.04
N ALA A 265 19.75 11.83 18.35
CA ALA A 265 20.17 12.17 16.98
C ALA A 265 18.99 12.22 15.99
N SER A 266 18.00 11.33 16.16
CA SER A 266 16.75 11.36 15.39
C SER A 266 15.92 12.61 15.66
N VAL A 267 15.72 12.99 16.92
CA VAL A 267 14.95 14.19 17.30
C VAL A 267 15.59 15.43 16.71
N ASP A 268 16.89 15.60 16.92
CA ASP A 268 17.65 16.75 16.40
C ASP A 268 17.52 16.88 14.88
N LEU A 269 17.53 15.74 14.16
CA LEU A 269 17.39 15.73 12.71
C LEU A 269 15.96 16.02 12.28
N ALA A 270 14.96 15.45 12.94
CA ALA A 270 13.55 15.68 12.67
C ALA A 270 13.16 17.16 12.89
N GLU A 271 13.63 17.78 13.97
CA GLU A 271 13.40 19.20 14.25
C GLU A 271 14.02 20.12 13.19
N ARG A 272 15.26 19.85 12.77
CA ARG A 272 15.90 20.61 11.66
C ARG A 272 15.13 20.50 10.34
N LEU A 273 14.44 19.39 10.13
CA LEU A 273 13.65 19.13 8.93
C LEU A 273 12.20 19.64 9.04
N GLY A 274 11.78 20.14 10.21
CA GLY A 274 10.39 20.53 10.47
C GLY A 274 9.43 19.33 10.41
N ASN A 275 9.91 18.12 10.73
CA ASN A 275 9.09 16.92 10.77
C ASN A 275 8.59 16.69 12.21
N ASP A 276 7.58 17.46 12.60
CA ASP A 276 7.01 17.46 13.95
C ASP A 276 6.50 16.07 14.37
N TRP A 277 5.97 15.30 13.42
CA TRP A 277 5.47 13.95 13.69
C TRP A 277 6.61 13.00 14.08
N LEU A 278 7.68 12.96 13.28
CA LEU A 278 8.84 12.11 13.58
C LEU A 278 9.54 12.55 14.88
N ALA A 279 9.65 13.86 15.11
CA ALA A 279 10.20 14.40 16.35
C ALA A 279 9.38 13.94 17.56
N SER A 280 8.04 14.05 17.49
CA SER A 280 7.14 13.59 18.56
C SER A 280 7.27 12.10 18.84
N THR A 281 7.23 11.25 17.81
CA THR A 281 7.38 9.80 17.97
C THR A 281 8.75 9.43 18.56
N ALA A 282 9.82 10.08 18.11
CA ALA A 282 11.16 9.88 18.66
C ALA A 282 11.23 10.33 20.13
N LEU A 283 10.64 11.48 20.51
CA LEU A 283 10.60 11.95 21.90
C LEU A 283 9.91 10.96 22.85
N VAL A 284 8.88 10.24 22.39
CA VAL A 284 8.25 9.17 23.19
C VAL A 284 9.25 8.06 23.50
N VAL A 285 10.00 7.60 22.50
CA VAL A 285 11.03 6.57 22.71
C VAL A 285 12.15 7.08 23.63
N LEU A 286 12.54 8.35 23.50
CA LEU A 286 13.56 8.97 24.36
C LEU A 286 13.10 9.01 25.83
N GLY A 287 11.85 9.38 26.07
CA GLY A 287 11.25 9.38 27.41
C GLY A 287 11.24 7.98 28.03
N LEU A 288 10.89 6.96 27.25
CA LEU A 288 10.94 5.56 27.71
C LEU A 288 12.38 5.10 27.96
N ALA A 289 13.33 5.49 27.11
CA ALA A 289 14.74 5.14 27.30
C ALA A 289 15.34 5.75 28.57
N HIS A 290 14.96 6.98 28.94
CA HIS A 290 15.34 7.58 30.22
C HIS A 290 14.64 6.98 31.44
N TYR A 291 13.46 6.38 31.27
CA TYR A 291 12.74 5.74 32.36
C TYR A 291 13.26 4.32 32.66
N PHE A 292 13.65 3.58 31.62
CA PHE A 292 14.09 2.18 31.73
C PHE A 292 15.61 1.97 31.70
N GLY A 293 16.39 2.96 31.24
CA GLY A 293 17.85 2.96 31.25
C GLY A 293 18.43 3.47 32.56
#